data_AF-A0A6G3MDU9-F1
#
_entry.id   AF-A0A6G3MDU9-F1
#
_cell.length_a   1.000
_cell.length_b   1.000
_cell.length_c   1.000
_cell.angle_alpha   90.00
_cell.angle_beta   90.00
_cell.angle_gamma   90.00
#
_symmetry.space_group_name_H-M   'P 1'
#
loop_
_entity.id
_entity.type
_entity.pdbx_description
1 polymer ?
#
loop_
_entity_poly.entity_id
_entity_poly.type
_entity_poly.pdbx_seq_one_letter_code
_entity_poly.pdbx_strand_id
1 'polypeptide(L)'
;MERHPSVHAYKFIHAIKNAGIFFNTAHIDNLYCFQHLLNNEILTIIVTSYSKAYESPFPISGIYKYKKHPNFIILFAEIAVSIPDTVSFTTIYCTLVNIKIVYPYTDASMPPNWSSRQFIGLLLLLHRSMSERTLKIIRCGIITYPDLIFLGILQQPRIQIVDSPRKILHELLIYYVKTEKSSMEILKYAWNASEHSEQLQALILQSMQEYFSQNFTDINVRLNRILDIAHSLNAVPNLLSAQSLAFVVEVGIMACKRNYIQIHAWMPEKLSELKEPFLQALYSYLQKHYSNLLLNEITLPSEVDRIRDNSVILDELIPFVYHNRSLLGLDMARRVEELFGKYRTIFESTSTPRFQHDRAKIEQAAQIVTM
;
A
#
# COMPACT_ATOMS: atom_id res chain seq x y z
N MET A 1 28.81 23.18 42.23
CA MET A 1 29.07 21.73 42.33
C MET A 1 27.78 21.00 42.02
N GLU A 2 27.60 20.71 40.74
CA GLU A 2 26.43 20.04 40.18
C GLU A 2 26.32 18.63 40.77
N ARG A 3 25.20 18.35 41.45
CA ARG A 3 24.95 17.05 42.06
C ARG A 3 24.54 16.09 40.96
N HIS A 4 25.43 15.15 40.67
CA HIS A 4 25.28 14.12 39.65
C HIS A 4 23.91 13.38 39.81
N PRO A 5 23.09 13.27 38.74
CA PRO A 5 21.79 12.61 38.78
C PRO A 5 21.84 11.13 39.20
N SER A 6 23.02 10.50 39.12
CA SER A 6 23.29 9.13 39.57
C SER A 6 23.11 8.95 41.09
N VAL A 7 23.32 9.98 41.91
CA VAL A 7 23.19 9.88 43.38
C VAL A 7 21.72 9.79 43.82
N HIS A 8 20.82 10.47 43.10
CA HIS A 8 19.38 10.39 43.36
C HIS A 8 18.79 9.07 42.90
N ALA A 9 19.22 8.55 41.75
CA ALA A 9 18.87 7.20 41.31
C ALA A 9 19.36 6.15 42.31
N TYR A 10 20.59 6.27 42.82
CA TYR A 10 21.14 5.33 43.81
C TYR A 10 20.40 5.38 45.15
N LYS A 11 20.04 6.56 45.64
CA LYS A 11 19.22 6.72 46.86
C LYS A 11 17.79 6.20 46.67
N PHE A 12 17.22 6.37 45.48
CA PHE A 12 15.91 5.81 45.11
C PHE A 12 15.95 4.27 45.06
N ILE A 13 16.98 3.69 44.42
CA ILE A 13 17.22 2.23 44.39
C ILE A 13 17.42 1.68 45.80
N HIS A 14 18.19 2.38 46.64
CA HIS A 14 18.47 1.96 48.01
C HIS A 14 17.24 2.08 48.93
N ALA A 15 16.41 3.11 48.74
CA ALA A 15 15.14 3.26 49.44
C ALA A 15 14.14 2.17 49.02
N ILE A 16 14.11 1.83 47.73
CA ILE A 16 13.28 0.76 47.16
C ILE A 16 13.69 -0.62 47.72
N LYS A 17 14.99 -0.90 47.77
CA LYS A 17 15.52 -2.18 48.28
C LYS A 17 15.30 -2.36 49.79
N ASN A 18 15.35 -1.27 50.55
CA ASN A 18 15.18 -1.29 52.00
C ASN A 18 13.73 -1.27 52.48
N ALA A 19 12.77 -0.88 51.63
CA ALA A 19 11.39 -0.70 52.06
C ALA A 19 10.59 -2.01 52.18
N GLY A 20 11.13 -3.16 51.76
CA GLY A 20 10.44 -4.47 51.91
C GLY A 20 9.06 -4.55 51.25
N ILE A 21 8.76 -3.64 50.32
CA ILE A 21 7.46 -3.54 49.66
C ILE A 21 7.33 -4.78 48.77
N PHE A 22 6.26 -5.57 48.91
CA PHE A 22 5.96 -6.57 47.91
C PHE A 22 5.51 -5.84 46.63
N PHE A 23 6.39 -5.84 45.61
CA PHE A 23 6.28 -5.04 44.37
C PHE A 23 5.19 -5.61 43.44
N ASN A 24 3.93 -5.29 43.69
CA ASN A 24 2.79 -5.70 42.85
C ASN A 24 1.89 -4.51 42.51
N THR A 25 1.58 -4.27 41.23
CA THR A 25 0.70 -3.23 40.60
C THR A 25 0.74 -1.75 41.08
N ALA A 26 1.21 -1.44 42.29
CA ALA A 26 1.21 -0.13 42.92
C ALA A 26 2.25 0.85 42.35
N HIS A 27 3.23 0.36 41.57
CA HIS A 27 4.26 1.22 40.94
C HIS A 27 3.67 2.15 39.91
N ILE A 28 2.76 1.66 39.08
CA ILE A 28 2.13 2.49 38.04
C ILE A 28 1.22 3.51 38.70
N ASP A 29 0.52 3.13 39.76
CA ASP A 29 -0.36 4.02 40.50
C ASP A 29 0.44 5.17 41.16
N ASN A 30 1.60 4.86 41.74
CA ASN A 30 2.52 5.87 42.26
C ASN A 30 3.13 6.75 41.16
N LEU A 31 3.56 6.18 40.04
CA LEU A 31 4.08 6.95 38.90
C LEU A 31 3.01 7.87 38.31
N TYR A 32 1.76 7.42 38.28
CA TYR A 32 0.64 8.23 37.83
C TYR A 32 0.42 9.45 38.73
N CYS A 33 0.53 9.32 40.06
CA CYS A 33 0.45 10.46 40.98
C CYS A 33 1.50 11.55 40.68
N PHE A 34 2.64 11.18 40.10
CA PHE A 34 3.71 12.11 39.69
C PHE A 34 3.76 12.38 38.19
N GLN A 35 2.67 12.11 37.43
CA GLN A 35 2.65 12.25 35.96
C GLN A 35 3.10 13.62 35.44
N HIS A 36 2.89 14.69 36.20
CA HIS A 36 3.28 16.06 35.84
C HIS A 36 4.80 16.28 35.82
N LEU A 37 5.55 15.43 36.52
CA LEU A 37 7.01 15.48 36.62
C LEU A 37 7.68 14.44 35.72
N LEU A 38 6.91 13.56 35.09
CA LEU A 38 7.43 12.49 34.24
C LEU A 38 7.65 13.00 32.81
N ASN A 39 8.87 12.78 32.32
CA ASN A 39 9.22 12.86 30.91
C ASN A 39 9.91 11.55 30.49
N ASN A 40 10.24 11.41 29.20
CA ASN A 40 10.88 10.19 28.69
C ASN A 40 12.22 9.88 29.36
N GLU A 41 13.03 10.90 29.65
CA GLU A 41 14.35 10.74 30.26
C GLU A 41 14.24 10.21 31.68
N ILE A 42 13.39 10.83 32.50
CA ILE A 42 13.12 10.44 33.88
C ILE A 42 12.53 9.04 33.94
N LEU A 43 11.53 8.75 33.10
CA LEU A 43 10.92 7.42 33.07
C LEU A 43 11.91 6.36 32.58
N THR A 44 12.78 6.68 31.63
CA THR A 44 13.88 5.79 31.19
C THR A 44 14.82 5.47 32.34
N ILE A 45 15.24 6.47 33.12
CA ILE A 45 16.11 6.27 34.28
C ILE A 45 15.43 5.38 35.32
N ILE A 46 14.15 5.62 35.63
CA ILE A 46 13.38 4.82 36.60
C ILE A 46 13.30 3.35 36.15
N VAL A 47 12.91 3.13 34.90
CA VAL A 47 12.68 1.79 34.37
C VAL A 47 13.99 1.00 34.22
N THR A 48 15.06 1.63 33.72
CA THR A 48 16.39 1.01 33.64
C THR A 48 16.98 0.72 35.02
N SER A 49 16.80 1.63 35.98
CA SER A 49 17.22 1.44 37.37
C SER A 49 16.50 0.26 38.02
N TYR A 50 15.18 0.13 37.78
CA TYR A 50 14.39 -1.00 38.26
C TYR A 50 14.91 -2.32 37.66
N SER A 51 15.05 -2.38 36.33
CA SER A 51 15.46 -3.61 35.67
C SER A 51 16.84 -4.08 36.11
N LYS A 52 17.77 -3.13 36.32
CA LYS A 52 19.12 -3.44 36.84
C LYS A 52 19.12 -3.85 38.31
N ALA A 53 18.19 -3.34 39.12
CA ALA A 53 18.10 -3.67 40.54
C ALA A 53 17.45 -5.04 40.81
N TYR A 54 16.51 -5.45 39.95
CA TYR A 54 15.69 -6.66 40.13
C TYR A 54 15.93 -7.74 39.08
N GLU A 55 16.86 -7.53 38.14
CA GLU A 55 17.19 -8.45 37.04
C GLU A 55 15.95 -8.96 36.27
N SER A 56 14.91 -8.13 36.21
CA SER A 56 13.60 -8.47 35.65
C SER A 56 13.02 -7.30 34.86
N PRO A 57 12.13 -7.56 33.87
CA PRO A 57 11.48 -6.50 33.12
C PRO A 57 10.54 -5.68 34.02
N PHE A 58 10.35 -4.41 33.68
CA PHE A 58 9.50 -3.51 34.44
C PHE A 58 8.02 -3.93 34.34
N PRO A 59 7.29 -4.08 35.47
CA PRO A 59 5.92 -4.59 35.47
C PRO A 59 4.93 -3.51 34.99
N ILE A 60 4.39 -3.69 33.77
CA ILE A 60 3.44 -2.74 33.16
C ILE A 60 1.96 -3.15 33.24
N SER A 61 1.63 -4.20 34.00
CA SER A 61 0.29 -4.81 34.02
C SER A 61 -0.85 -3.86 34.41
N GLY A 62 -0.56 -2.88 35.27
CA GLY A 62 -1.54 -1.87 35.69
C GLY A 62 -1.78 -0.73 34.70
N ILE A 63 -1.02 -0.62 33.60
CA ILE A 63 -1.05 0.57 32.74
C ILE A 63 -2.41 0.79 32.07
N TYR A 64 -3.13 -0.30 31.78
CA TYR A 64 -4.45 -0.26 31.14
C TYR A 64 -5.52 0.39 32.03
N LYS A 65 -5.33 0.45 33.37
CA LYS A 65 -6.23 1.19 34.27
C LYS A 65 -6.30 2.67 33.89
N TYR A 66 -5.20 3.21 33.38
CA TYR A 66 -5.03 4.63 33.06
C TYR A 66 -5.41 4.97 31.62
N LYS A 67 -6.19 4.14 30.92
CA LYS A 67 -6.58 4.35 29.50
C LYS A 67 -7.18 5.72 29.17
N LYS A 68 -7.71 6.43 30.17
CA LYS A 68 -8.25 7.80 30.04
C LYS A 68 -7.17 8.90 30.12
N HIS A 69 -5.92 8.55 30.38
CA HIS A 69 -4.78 9.45 30.56
C HIS A 69 -3.73 9.18 29.48
N PRO A 70 -3.97 9.59 28.22
CA PRO A 70 -3.13 9.24 27.09
C PRO A 70 -1.70 9.79 27.20
N ASN A 71 -1.52 10.96 27.81
CA ASN A 71 -0.20 11.57 28.05
C ASN A 71 0.69 10.73 28.96
N PHE A 72 0.11 10.01 29.92
CA PHE A 72 0.87 9.13 30.81
C PHE A 72 1.25 7.84 30.08
N ILE A 73 0.31 7.23 29.38
CA ILE A 73 0.52 5.96 28.69
C ILE A 73 1.52 6.09 27.53
N ILE A 74 1.47 7.19 26.77
CA ILE A 74 2.32 7.35 25.59
C ILE A 74 3.81 7.35 25.94
N LEU A 75 4.20 7.82 27.13
CA LEU A 75 5.59 7.76 27.62
C LEU A 75 6.09 6.32 27.72
N PHE A 76 5.25 5.41 28.24
CA PHE A 76 5.59 3.99 28.31
C PHE A 76 5.61 3.35 26.92
N ALA A 77 4.73 3.77 26.01
CA ALA A 77 4.74 3.27 24.64
C ALA A 77 6.01 3.71 23.88
N GLU A 78 6.47 4.94 24.08
CA GLU A 78 7.73 5.46 23.52
C GLU A 78 8.93 4.68 24.07
N ILE A 79 9.01 4.47 25.39
CA ILE A 79 10.10 3.69 25.99
C ILE A 79 10.07 2.22 25.58
N ALA A 80 8.89 1.63 25.43
CA ALA A 80 8.77 0.24 24.98
C ALA A 80 9.31 0.02 23.56
N VAL A 81 9.27 1.04 22.71
CA VAL A 81 9.92 0.99 21.39
C VAL A 81 11.42 1.27 21.50
N SER A 82 11.85 2.18 22.38
CA SER A 82 13.27 2.53 22.55
C SER A 82 14.09 1.47 23.28
N ILE A 83 13.53 0.81 24.29
CA ILE A 83 14.23 -0.15 25.16
C ILE A 83 13.33 -1.37 25.44
N PRO A 84 13.11 -2.22 24.43
CA PRO A 84 12.14 -3.32 24.51
C PRO A 84 12.44 -4.38 25.58
N ASP A 85 13.72 -4.58 25.92
CA ASP A 85 14.12 -5.57 26.94
C ASP A 85 13.74 -5.15 28.37
N THR A 86 13.61 -3.83 28.59
CA THR A 86 13.33 -3.27 29.91
C THR A 86 11.83 -3.12 30.14
N VAL A 87 11.09 -2.70 29.11
CA VAL A 87 9.62 -2.60 29.13
C VAL A 87 9.04 -3.58 28.14
N SER A 88 8.51 -4.69 28.65
CA SER A 88 7.88 -5.71 27.81
C SER A 88 6.37 -5.78 28.00
N PHE A 89 5.66 -5.58 26.90
CA PHE A 89 4.24 -5.82 26.70
C PHE A 89 3.94 -7.28 26.29
N THR A 90 4.89 -8.21 26.38
CA THR A 90 4.68 -9.65 26.09
C THR A 90 4.49 -10.52 27.33
N THR A 91 4.75 -9.98 28.53
CA THR A 91 4.82 -10.76 29.77
C THR A 91 3.48 -10.86 30.53
N ILE A 92 2.41 -10.18 30.08
CA ILE A 92 1.16 -10.02 30.85
C ILE A 92 -0.07 -10.34 30.01
N TYR A 93 -0.70 -11.51 30.21
CA TYR A 93 -1.98 -11.90 29.57
C TYR A 93 -2.02 -11.59 28.05
N CYS A 94 -0.90 -11.80 27.37
CA CYS A 94 -0.71 -11.35 26.00
C CYS A 94 -1.28 -12.35 25.01
N THR A 95 -2.12 -11.86 24.11
CA THR A 95 -2.44 -12.59 22.89
C THR A 95 -1.43 -12.13 21.86
N LEU A 96 -0.52 -13.01 21.47
CA LEU A 96 0.46 -12.68 20.45
C LEU A 96 -0.24 -12.46 19.09
N VAL A 97 0.37 -11.65 18.25
CA VAL A 97 0.00 -11.56 16.83
C VAL A 97 0.35 -12.89 16.19
N ASN A 98 -0.66 -13.56 15.64
CA ASN A 98 -0.47 -14.84 15.00
C ASN A 98 0.03 -14.62 13.56
N ILE A 99 1.35 -14.55 13.40
CA ILE A 99 2.01 -14.40 12.10
C ILE A 99 1.97 -15.69 11.26
N LYS A 100 1.82 -16.85 11.91
CA LYS A 100 1.83 -18.17 11.25
C LYS A 100 0.64 -18.39 10.33
N ILE A 101 -0.40 -17.57 10.44
CA ILE A 101 -1.53 -17.55 9.51
C ILE A 101 -1.07 -17.20 8.09
N VAL A 102 -0.06 -16.32 7.98
CA VAL A 102 0.50 -15.91 6.69
C VAL A 102 1.79 -16.68 6.38
N TYR A 103 2.65 -16.87 7.39
CA TYR A 103 3.94 -17.52 7.24
C TYR A 103 4.05 -18.75 8.15
N PRO A 104 3.49 -19.91 7.76
CA PRO A 104 3.39 -21.08 8.63
C PRO A 104 4.76 -21.66 9.04
N TYR A 105 5.78 -21.49 8.19
CA TYR A 105 7.13 -22.02 8.40
C TYR A 105 8.12 -20.98 8.96
N THR A 106 7.65 -19.85 9.48
CA THR A 106 8.57 -18.85 10.05
C THR A 106 9.04 -19.25 11.44
N ASP A 107 10.36 -19.40 11.58
CA ASP A 107 11.08 -19.62 12.85
C ASP A 107 11.71 -18.32 13.39
N ALA A 108 11.35 -17.17 12.80
CA ALA A 108 11.93 -15.89 13.19
C ALA A 108 11.61 -15.53 14.64
N SER A 109 12.63 -15.12 15.40
CA SER A 109 12.43 -14.55 16.73
C SER A 109 11.61 -13.28 16.61
N MET A 110 10.43 -13.29 17.22
CA MET A 110 9.48 -12.20 17.07
C MET A 110 9.88 -11.02 17.99
N PRO A 111 9.89 -9.78 17.49
CA PRO A 111 10.22 -8.61 18.30
C PRO A 111 9.20 -8.47 19.44
N PRO A 112 9.62 -8.23 20.69
CA PRO A 112 8.76 -8.44 21.85
C PRO A 112 7.50 -7.56 21.78
N ASN A 113 7.63 -6.25 21.87
CA ASN A 113 6.45 -5.37 22.02
C ASN A 113 5.55 -5.33 20.78
N TRP A 114 6.14 -5.40 19.58
CA TRP A 114 5.37 -5.44 18.32
C TRP A 114 4.62 -6.74 18.11
N SER A 115 5.01 -7.82 18.81
CA SER A 115 4.26 -9.09 18.78
C SER A 115 3.06 -9.10 19.71
N SER A 116 2.94 -8.10 20.60
CA SER A 116 1.82 -7.98 21.52
C SER A 116 0.62 -7.31 20.84
N ARG A 117 -0.47 -8.06 20.68
CA ARG A 117 -1.72 -7.50 20.17
C ARG A 117 -2.23 -6.38 21.07
N GLN A 118 -2.06 -6.52 22.38
CA GLN A 118 -2.48 -5.51 23.35
C GLN A 118 -1.70 -4.19 23.20
N PHE A 119 -0.42 -4.26 22.83
CA PHE A 119 0.39 -3.07 22.54
C PHE A 119 -0.13 -2.35 21.29
N ILE A 120 -0.38 -3.08 20.20
CA ILE A 120 -0.94 -2.50 18.97
C ILE A 120 -2.32 -1.90 19.22
N GLY A 121 -3.18 -2.60 19.96
CA GLY A 121 -4.51 -2.09 20.35
C GLY A 121 -4.42 -0.81 21.21
N LEU A 122 -3.41 -0.72 22.09
CA LEU A 122 -3.14 0.48 22.88
C LEU A 122 -2.73 1.65 21.99
N LEU A 123 -1.84 1.44 21.01
CA LEU A 123 -1.46 2.47 20.04
C LEU A 123 -2.68 2.97 19.23
N LEU A 124 -3.56 2.06 18.79
CA LEU A 124 -4.79 2.45 18.09
C LEU A 124 -5.72 3.31 18.98
N LEU A 125 -5.81 2.98 20.28
CA LEU A 125 -6.58 3.77 21.25
C LEU A 125 -5.96 5.15 21.45
N LEU A 126 -4.65 5.23 21.66
CA LEU A 126 -3.94 6.49 21.88
C LEU A 126 -4.02 7.42 20.69
N HIS A 127 -3.97 6.87 19.47
CA HIS A 127 -4.07 7.65 18.25
C HIS A 127 -5.35 8.50 18.16
N ARG A 128 -6.48 8.04 18.75
CA ARG A 128 -7.73 8.82 18.80
C ARG A 128 -7.60 10.13 19.58
N SER A 129 -6.67 10.17 20.53
CA SER A 129 -6.45 11.33 21.40
C SER A 129 -5.19 12.12 21.04
N MET A 130 -4.11 11.43 20.63
CA MET A 130 -2.76 11.97 20.45
C MET A 130 -2.20 11.49 19.11
N SER A 131 -2.78 11.99 18.01
CA SER A 131 -2.49 11.50 16.65
C SER A 131 -1.00 11.59 16.29
N GLU A 132 -0.36 12.75 16.46
CA GLU A 132 1.01 13.00 15.96
C GLU A 132 2.08 12.13 16.65
N ARG A 133 2.13 12.16 17.99
CA ARG A 133 3.11 11.36 18.75
C ARG A 133 2.89 9.86 18.52
N THR A 134 1.63 9.43 18.52
CA THR A 134 1.30 8.01 18.30
C THR A 134 1.61 7.56 16.88
N LEU A 135 1.33 8.40 15.87
CA LEU A 135 1.69 8.12 14.47
C LEU A 135 3.19 7.99 14.29
N LYS A 136 4.01 8.79 14.98
CA LYS A 136 5.47 8.67 14.93
C LYS A 136 5.92 7.27 15.39
N ILE A 137 5.34 6.76 16.47
CA ILE A 137 5.63 5.42 16.99
C ILE A 137 5.16 4.36 15.99
N ILE A 138 3.92 4.47 15.50
CA ILE A 138 3.36 3.52 14.52
C ILE A 138 4.19 3.49 13.24
N ARG A 139 4.61 4.65 12.71
CA ARG A 139 5.46 4.74 11.50
C ARG A 139 6.82 4.09 11.68
N CYS A 140 7.43 4.24 12.86
CA CYS A 140 8.66 3.49 13.18
C CYS A 140 8.41 1.98 13.09
N GLY A 141 7.28 1.54 13.61
CA GLY A 141 6.82 0.17 13.47
C GLY A 141 6.53 -0.25 12.02
N ILE A 142 5.90 0.60 11.20
CA ILE A 142 5.60 0.30 9.78
C ILE A 142 6.90 0.04 9.01
N ILE A 143 7.97 0.79 9.30
CA ILE A 143 9.26 0.62 8.63
C ILE A 143 9.98 -0.66 9.10
N THR A 144 9.86 -1.01 10.38
CA THR A 144 10.64 -2.10 10.99
C THR A 144 9.93 -3.45 10.96
N TYR A 145 8.62 -3.47 11.25
CA TYR A 145 7.79 -4.67 11.38
C TYR A 145 6.38 -4.47 10.78
N PRO A 146 6.27 -4.16 9.48
CA PRO A 146 4.98 -3.84 8.83
C PRO A 146 3.94 -4.96 9.00
N ASP A 147 4.37 -6.21 8.84
CA ASP A 147 3.52 -7.41 8.85
C ASP A 147 2.86 -7.64 10.20
N LEU A 148 3.62 -7.40 11.27
CA LEU A 148 3.13 -7.51 12.64
C LEU A 148 2.09 -6.46 12.96
N ILE A 149 2.28 -5.23 12.45
CA ILE A 149 1.31 -4.15 12.66
C ILE A 149 0.06 -4.43 11.85
N PHE A 150 0.20 -4.81 10.59
CA PHE A 150 -0.92 -5.13 9.72
C PHE A 150 -1.79 -6.24 10.33
N LEU A 151 -1.18 -7.39 10.65
CA LEU A 151 -1.88 -8.51 11.28
C LEU A 151 -2.38 -8.18 12.67
N GLY A 152 -1.59 -7.44 13.45
CA GLY A 152 -1.96 -7.05 14.80
C GLY A 152 -3.16 -6.12 14.84
N ILE A 153 -3.35 -5.26 13.83
CA ILE A 153 -4.57 -4.45 13.68
C ILE A 153 -5.77 -5.34 13.32
N LEU A 154 -5.63 -6.21 12.32
CA LEU A 154 -6.74 -7.07 11.86
C LEU A 154 -7.17 -8.10 12.89
N GLN A 155 -6.25 -8.57 13.73
CA GLN A 155 -6.56 -9.56 14.76
C GLN A 155 -7.12 -8.93 16.05
N GLN A 156 -7.29 -7.61 16.13
CA GLN A 156 -7.92 -6.98 17.29
C GLN A 156 -9.38 -7.42 17.43
N PRO A 157 -9.85 -7.76 18.64
CA PRO A 157 -11.24 -8.17 18.83
C PRO A 157 -12.18 -7.01 18.51
N ARG A 158 -13.21 -7.26 17.67
CA ARG A 158 -14.25 -6.29 17.27
C ARG A 158 -13.67 -5.03 16.60
N ILE A 159 -12.59 -5.17 15.85
CA ILE A 159 -12.03 -4.05 15.09
C ILE A 159 -13.02 -3.56 14.03
N GLN A 160 -13.07 -2.24 13.86
CA GLN A 160 -13.76 -1.60 12.74
C GLN A 160 -12.71 -0.87 11.91
N ILE A 161 -12.69 -1.10 10.60
CA ILE A 161 -11.74 -0.45 9.68
C ILE A 161 -12.28 0.94 9.29
N VAL A 162 -12.34 1.82 10.29
CA VAL A 162 -12.86 3.19 10.19
C VAL A 162 -11.91 4.16 10.88
N ASP A 163 -11.72 5.36 10.32
CA ASP A 163 -10.80 6.38 10.84
C ASP A 163 -9.34 5.93 10.90
N SER A 164 -8.80 5.71 12.11
CA SER A 164 -7.37 5.49 12.33
C SER A 164 -6.84 4.16 11.82
N PRO A 165 -7.48 3.00 12.08
CA PRO A 165 -7.03 1.72 11.52
C PRO A 165 -7.12 1.75 10.00
N ARG A 166 -8.15 2.40 9.41
CA ARG A 166 -8.26 2.57 7.95
C ARG A 166 -7.06 3.32 7.38
N LYS A 167 -6.69 4.47 7.97
CA LYS A 167 -5.53 5.27 7.53
C LYS A 167 -4.21 4.50 7.63
N ILE A 168 -3.98 3.83 8.76
CA ILE A 168 -2.76 3.06 9.01
C ILE A 168 -2.67 1.85 8.07
N LEU A 169 -3.76 1.11 7.90
CA LEU A 169 -3.83 -0.02 6.97
C LEU A 169 -3.62 0.46 5.52
N HIS A 170 -4.18 1.60 5.14
CA HIS A 170 -3.96 2.16 3.80
C HIS A 170 -2.49 2.52 3.56
N GLU A 171 -1.82 3.15 4.52
CA GLU A 171 -0.38 3.45 4.45
C GLU A 171 0.46 2.16 4.30
N LEU A 172 0.11 1.12 5.06
CA LEU A 172 0.73 -0.21 4.94
C LEU A 172 0.47 -0.87 3.58
N LEU A 173 -0.75 -0.79 3.06
CA LEU A 173 -1.10 -1.37 1.76
C LEU A 173 -0.35 -0.68 0.62
N ILE A 174 -0.20 0.65 0.66
CA ILE A 174 0.65 1.37 -0.30
C ILE A 174 2.11 0.90 -0.19
N TYR A 175 2.62 0.71 1.03
CA TYR A 175 3.96 0.16 1.25
C TYR A 175 4.10 -1.26 0.67
N TYR A 176 3.10 -2.12 0.83
CA TYR A 176 3.10 -3.48 0.29
C TYR A 176 3.01 -3.53 -1.23
N VAL A 177 2.21 -2.66 -1.84
CA VAL A 177 2.13 -2.54 -3.30
C VAL A 177 3.49 -2.13 -3.89
N LYS A 178 4.22 -1.25 -3.20
CA LYS A 178 5.55 -0.76 -3.61
C LYS A 178 6.67 -1.80 -3.49
N THR A 179 6.58 -2.74 -2.57
CA THR A 179 7.66 -3.69 -2.22
C THR A 179 7.47 -5.02 -2.95
N GLU A 180 8.55 -5.72 -3.36
CA GLU A 180 8.45 -6.82 -4.35
C GLU A 180 8.03 -8.21 -3.83
N LYS A 181 8.66 -8.79 -2.78
CA LYS A 181 8.58 -10.24 -2.54
C LYS A 181 7.86 -10.71 -1.26
N SER A 182 8.06 -10.06 -0.11
CA SER A 182 7.39 -10.48 1.14
C SER A 182 5.93 -10.03 1.23
N SER A 183 5.57 -8.96 0.53
CA SER A 183 4.25 -8.33 0.64
C SER A 183 3.10 -9.16 0.05
N MET A 184 3.38 -10.12 -0.83
CA MET A 184 2.34 -10.81 -1.59
C MET A 184 1.45 -11.70 -0.72
N GLU A 185 2.04 -12.47 0.19
CA GLU A 185 1.28 -13.39 1.05
C GLU A 185 0.34 -12.63 2.00
N ILE A 186 0.77 -11.45 2.47
CA ILE A 186 -0.07 -10.56 3.27
C ILE A 186 -1.20 -9.98 2.44
N LEU A 187 -0.93 -9.56 1.21
CA LEU A 187 -1.95 -9.04 0.31
C LEU A 187 -2.99 -10.12 -0.01
N LYS A 188 -2.57 -11.38 -0.24
CA LYS A 188 -3.49 -12.53 -0.40
C LYS A 188 -4.32 -12.78 0.85
N TYR A 189 -3.69 -12.71 2.04
CA TYR A 189 -4.39 -12.84 3.30
C TYR A 189 -5.43 -11.73 3.49
N ALA A 190 -5.04 -10.48 3.24
CA ALA A 190 -5.91 -9.32 3.35
C ALA A 190 -7.09 -9.36 2.37
N TRP A 191 -6.83 -9.83 1.13
CA TRP A 191 -7.84 -9.96 0.09
C TRP A 191 -8.94 -10.97 0.44
N ASN A 192 -8.58 -12.03 1.18
CA ASN A 192 -9.48 -13.14 1.55
C ASN A 192 -9.95 -13.08 3.03
N ALA A 193 -9.72 -11.95 3.72
CA ALA A 193 -10.08 -11.81 5.12
C ALA A 193 -11.61 -11.75 5.28
N SER A 194 -12.24 -12.88 5.64
CA SER A 194 -13.68 -13.09 5.69
C SER A 194 -14.50 -12.00 6.40
N GLU A 195 -14.02 -11.47 7.54
CA GLU A 195 -14.74 -10.46 8.32
C GLU A 195 -14.73 -9.05 7.69
N HIS A 196 -13.73 -8.74 6.85
CA HIS A 196 -13.47 -7.39 6.34
C HIS A 196 -13.13 -7.35 4.85
N SER A 197 -13.49 -8.41 4.11
CA SER A 197 -13.04 -8.66 2.75
C SER A 197 -13.33 -7.48 1.83
N GLU A 198 -14.57 -6.99 1.78
CA GLU A 198 -14.96 -5.88 0.90
C GLU A 198 -14.20 -4.58 1.20
N GLN A 199 -14.05 -4.25 2.49
CA GLN A 199 -13.36 -3.03 2.92
C GLN A 199 -11.86 -3.08 2.60
N LEU A 200 -11.23 -4.24 2.82
CA LEU A 200 -9.81 -4.44 2.52
C LEU A 200 -9.55 -4.52 1.02
N GLN A 201 -10.41 -5.20 0.26
CA GLN A 201 -10.32 -5.23 -1.20
C GLN A 201 -10.42 -3.82 -1.78
N ALA A 202 -11.40 -3.02 -1.34
CA ALA A 202 -11.52 -1.63 -1.75
C ALA A 202 -10.26 -0.80 -1.41
N LEU A 203 -9.69 -0.99 -0.22
CA LEU A 203 -8.45 -0.32 0.18
C LEU A 203 -7.24 -0.75 -0.66
N ILE A 204 -7.11 -2.04 -0.99
CA ILE A 204 -6.03 -2.57 -1.83
C ILE A 204 -6.12 -1.96 -3.22
N LEU A 205 -7.31 -1.94 -3.82
CA LEU A 205 -7.54 -1.34 -5.15
C LEU A 205 -7.24 0.17 -5.11
N GLN A 206 -7.65 0.86 -4.04
CA GLN A 206 -7.33 2.28 -3.83
C GLN A 206 -5.81 2.51 -3.73
N SER A 207 -5.09 1.67 -2.99
CA SER A 207 -3.63 1.76 -2.85
C SER A 207 -2.91 1.50 -4.18
N MET A 208 -3.42 0.62 -5.03
CA MET A 208 -2.89 0.41 -6.39
C MET A 208 -3.08 1.64 -7.27
N GLN A 209 -4.26 2.27 -7.23
CA GLN A 209 -4.52 3.51 -7.96
C GLN A 209 -3.63 4.65 -7.48
N GLU A 210 -3.48 4.81 -6.16
CA GLU A 210 -2.60 5.84 -5.61
C GLU A 210 -1.14 5.59 -5.99
N TYR A 211 -0.69 4.34 -5.96
CA TYR A 211 0.66 4.01 -6.42
C TYR A 211 0.86 4.38 -7.88
N PHE A 212 -0.12 4.10 -8.75
CA PHE A 212 -0.07 4.50 -10.17
C PHE A 212 0.10 6.01 -10.36
N SER A 213 -0.61 6.82 -9.57
CA SER A 213 -0.57 8.29 -9.64
C SER A 213 0.73 8.93 -9.12
N GLN A 214 1.61 8.19 -8.44
CA GLN A 214 2.89 8.72 -7.99
C GLN A 214 3.82 8.95 -9.19
N ASN A 215 4.62 10.01 -9.21
CA ASN A 215 5.47 10.34 -10.38
C ASN A 215 6.96 9.97 -10.22
N PHE A 216 7.34 9.36 -9.08
CA PHE A 216 8.75 9.15 -8.73
C PHE A 216 9.42 7.95 -9.41
N THR A 217 8.64 7.03 -10.00
CA THR A 217 9.14 5.84 -10.69
C THR A 217 8.70 5.81 -12.16
N ASP A 218 9.22 4.89 -12.97
CA ASP A 218 8.68 4.69 -14.31
C ASP A 218 7.25 4.12 -14.24
N ILE A 219 6.33 4.66 -15.06
CA ILE A 219 4.95 4.21 -15.14
C ILE A 219 4.83 2.73 -15.49
N ASN A 220 5.71 2.22 -16.37
CA ASN A 220 5.70 0.82 -16.78
C ASN A 220 6.07 -0.11 -15.62
N VAL A 221 7.05 0.28 -14.79
CA VAL A 221 7.43 -0.47 -13.59
C VAL A 221 6.25 -0.53 -12.62
N ARG A 222 5.56 0.59 -12.40
CA ARG A 222 4.37 0.63 -11.54
C ARG A 222 3.23 -0.23 -12.07
N LEU A 223 2.90 -0.11 -13.35
CA LEU A 223 1.84 -0.87 -14.00
C LEU A 223 2.11 -2.37 -13.97
N ASN A 224 3.35 -2.78 -14.28
CA ASN A 224 3.79 -4.17 -14.19
C ASN A 224 3.57 -4.71 -12.78
N ARG A 225 4.00 -3.96 -11.75
CA ARG A 225 3.83 -4.37 -10.35
C ARG A 225 2.36 -4.48 -9.95
N ILE A 226 1.55 -3.49 -10.29
CA ILE A 226 0.10 -3.49 -10.01
C ILE A 226 -0.55 -4.73 -10.64
N LEU A 227 -0.20 -5.04 -11.88
CA LEU A 227 -0.72 -6.21 -12.58
C LEU A 227 -0.24 -7.54 -11.99
N ASP A 228 1.03 -7.65 -11.58
CA ASP A 228 1.53 -8.85 -10.91
C ASP A 228 0.72 -9.15 -9.64
N ILE A 229 0.45 -8.12 -8.83
CA ILE A 229 -0.37 -8.24 -7.63
C ILE A 229 -1.80 -8.59 -8.01
N ALA A 230 -2.43 -7.83 -8.92
CA ALA A 230 -3.82 -8.05 -9.30
C ALA A 230 -4.06 -9.44 -9.90
N HIS A 231 -3.13 -9.93 -10.72
CA HIS A 231 -3.18 -11.29 -11.26
C HIS A 231 -3.10 -12.32 -10.14
N SER A 232 -2.17 -12.17 -9.19
CA SER A 232 -2.04 -13.10 -8.05
C SER A 232 -3.27 -13.14 -7.12
N LEU A 233 -4.03 -12.04 -7.07
CA LEU A 233 -5.27 -11.91 -6.29
C LEU A 233 -6.53 -12.25 -7.08
N ASN A 234 -6.42 -12.56 -8.38
CA ASN A 234 -7.55 -12.65 -9.31
C ASN A 234 -8.42 -11.38 -9.34
N ALA A 235 -7.79 -10.21 -9.16
CA ALA A 235 -8.43 -8.90 -9.02
C ALA A 235 -8.37 -8.04 -10.30
N VAL A 236 -7.89 -8.59 -11.43
CA VAL A 236 -7.80 -7.85 -12.70
C VAL A 236 -9.16 -7.26 -13.13
N PRO A 237 -10.29 -8.00 -13.08
CA PRO A 237 -11.60 -7.43 -13.42
C PRO A 237 -12.01 -6.29 -12.48
N ASN A 238 -11.66 -6.38 -11.19
CA ASN A 238 -11.93 -5.33 -10.20
C ASN A 238 -11.17 -4.04 -10.52
N LEU A 239 -9.92 -4.15 -11.02
CA LEU A 239 -9.15 -2.98 -11.46
C LEU A 239 -9.75 -2.30 -12.69
N LEU A 240 -10.29 -3.08 -13.64
CA LEU A 240 -10.92 -2.54 -14.85
C LEU A 240 -12.30 -1.91 -14.60
N SER A 241 -12.82 -2.09 -13.38
CA SER A 241 -14.05 -1.47 -12.89
C SER A 241 -13.79 -0.22 -12.04
N ALA A 242 -12.54 0.26 -12.01
CA ALA A 242 -12.15 1.46 -11.27
C ALA A 242 -12.77 2.74 -11.84
N GLN A 243 -12.90 3.76 -11.00
CA GLN A 243 -13.50 5.06 -11.37
C GLN A 243 -12.62 5.89 -12.32
N SER A 244 -11.29 5.77 -12.22
CA SER A 244 -10.36 6.57 -13.04
C SER A 244 -10.17 5.93 -14.42
N LEU A 245 -10.74 6.54 -15.46
CA LEU A 245 -10.62 6.07 -16.84
C LEU A 245 -9.17 6.01 -17.32
N ALA A 246 -8.34 7.00 -16.96
CA ALA A 246 -6.93 7.00 -17.31
C ALA A 246 -6.19 5.79 -16.72
N PHE A 247 -6.50 5.42 -15.48
CA PHE A 247 -5.96 4.23 -14.84
C PHE A 247 -6.47 2.95 -15.51
N VAL A 248 -7.79 2.85 -15.76
CA VAL A 248 -8.40 1.68 -16.42
C VAL A 248 -7.81 1.44 -17.81
N VAL A 249 -7.58 2.49 -18.59
CA VAL A 249 -6.97 2.38 -19.93
C VAL A 249 -5.52 1.90 -19.84
N GLU A 250 -4.69 2.51 -18.99
CA GLU A 250 -3.27 2.16 -18.85
C GLU A 250 -3.10 0.72 -18.33
N VAL A 251 -3.89 0.33 -17.32
CA VAL A 251 -3.89 -1.04 -16.77
C VAL A 251 -4.48 -2.04 -17.76
N GLY A 252 -5.59 -1.71 -18.42
CA GLY A 252 -6.25 -2.59 -19.38
C GLY A 252 -5.39 -2.90 -20.58
N ILE A 253 -4.74 -1.88 -21.17
CA ILE A 253 -3.80 -2.08 -22.27
C ILE A 253 -2.63 -2.95 -21.81
N MET A 254 -2.06 -2.67 -20.63
CA MET A 254 -0.96 -3.48 -20.09
C MET A 254 -1.39 -4.94 -19.80
N ALA A 255 -2.62 -5.16 -19.32
CA ALA A 255 -3.20 -6.49 -19.12
C ALA A 255 -3.38 -7.24 -20.45
N CYS A 256 -3.77 -6.55 -21.52
CA CYS A 256 -3.82 -7.09 -22.88
C CYS A 256 -2.42 -7.52 -23.34
N LYS A 257 -1.39 -6.68 -23.14
CA LYS A 257 0.00 -7.04 -23.53
C LYS A 257 0.48 -8.33 -22.86
N ARG A 258 -0.01 -8.60 -21.65
CA ARG A 258 0.34 -9.79 -20.85
C ARG A 258 -0.63 -10.96 -21.04
N ASN A 259 -1.59 -10.84 -21.96
CA ASN A 259 -2.62 -11.85 -22.22
C ASN A 259 -3.49 -12.21 -21.00
N TYR A 260 -3.65 -11.28 -20.04
CA TYR A 260 -4.55 -11.49 -18.90
C TYR A 260 -6.02 -11.25 -19.28
N ILE A 261 -6.26 -10.42 -20.29
CA ILE A 261 -7.57 -10.16 -20.87
C ILE A 261 -7.46 -10.14 -22.39
N GLN A 262 -8.57 -10.44 -23.07
CA GLN A 262 -8.65 -10.39 -24.53
C GLN A 262 -9.15 -9.01 -24.95
N ILE A 263 -8.30 -8.25 -25.64
CA ILE A 263 -8.57 -6.90 -26.13
C ILE A 263 -9.82 -6.81 -27.02
N HIS A 264 -10.09 -7.83 -27.85
CA HIS A 264 -11.28 -7.89 -28.71
C HIS A 264 -12.59 -8.04 -27.94
N ALA A 265 -12.56 -8.57 -26.71
CA ALA A 265 -13.73 -8.65 -25.85
C ALA A 265 -13.83 -7.40 -24.97
N TRP A 266 -12.69 -6.97 -24.41
CA TRP A 266 -12.64 -5.88 -23.44
C TRP A 266 -12.96 -4.51 -24.04
N MET A 267 -12.42 -4.16 -25.21
CA MET A 267 -12.65 -2.82 -25.78
C MET A 267 -14.11 -2.57 -26.17
N PRO A 268 -14.81 -3.50 -26.88
CA PRO A 268 -16.22 -3.30 -27.20
C PRO A 268 -17.10 -3.26 -25.94
N GLU A 269 -16.81 -4.11 -24.95
CA GLU A 269 -17.52 -4.10 -23.67
C GLU A 269 -17.40 -2.73 -22.99
N LYS A 270 -16.17 -2.23 -22.82
CA LYS A 270 -15.95 -0.91 -22.20
C LYS A 270 -16.49 0.25 -23.02
N LEU A 271 -16.45 0.17 -24.35
CA LEU A 271 -17.08 1.17 -25.22
C LEU A 271 -18.60 1.20 -25.06
N SER A 272 -19.25 0.04 -24.92
CA SER A 272 -20.70 -0.02 -24.72
C SER A 272 -21.13 0.60 -23.39
N GLU A 273 -20.30 0.42 -22.35
CA GLU A 273 -20.53 0.93 -20.99
C GLU A 273 -20.29 2.45 -20.90
N LEU A 274 -19.13 2.91 -21.40
CA LEU A 274 -18.60 4.24 -21.14
C LEU A 274 -18.68 5.19 -22.34
N LYS A 275 -18.91 4.68 -23.55
CA LYS A 275 -19.08 5.44 -24.80
C LYS A 275 -17.93 6.41 -25.09
N GLU A 276 -18.26 7.68 -25.39
CA GLU A 276 -17.32 8.73 -25.79
C GLU A 276 -16.16 8.94 -24.79
N PRO A 277 -16.39 9.07 -23.45
CA PRO A 277 -15.31 9.21 -22.47
C PRO A 277 -14.20 8.16 -22.58
N PHE A 278 -14.55 6.91 -22.90
CA PHE A 278 -13.56 5.84 -23.07
C PHE A 278 -12.71 6.03 -24.33
N LEU A 279 -13.33 6.40 -25.45
CA LEU A 279 -12.60 6.70 -26.70
C LEU A 279 -11.66 7.89 -26.54
N GLN A 280 -12.10 8.95 -25.84
CA GLN A 280 -11.25 10.11 -25.55
C GLN A 280 -10.04 9.72 -24.68
N ALA A 281 -10.24 8.83 -23.71
CA ALA A 281 -9.15 8.31 -22.87
C ALA A 281 -8.19 7.41 -23.67
N LEU A 282 -8.69 6.56 -24.56
CA LEU A 282 -7.86 5.74 -25.48
C LEU A 282 -7.04 6.62 -26.42
N TYR A 283 -7.65 7.66 -27.00
CA TYR A 283 -6.94 8.61 -27.84
C TYR A 283 -5.85 9.36 -27.04
N SER A 284 -6.16 9.78 -25.82
CA SER A 284 -5.20 10.44 -24.93
C SER A 284 -4.02 9.53 -24.55
N TYR A 285 -4.27 8.23 -24.35
CA TYR A 285 -3.23 7.23 -24.18
C TYR A 285 -2.33 7.15 -25.41
N LEU A 286 -2.92 7.05 -26.61
CA LEU A 286 -2.16 7.00 -27.87
C LEU A 286 -1.31 8.26 -28.03
N GLN A 287 -1.89 9.43 -27.77
CA GLN A 287 -1.18 10.70 -27.85
C GLN A 287 -0.03 10.79 -26.86
N LYS A 288 -0.21 10.28 -25.63
CA LYS A 288 0.81 10.34 -24.57
C LYS A 288 2.00 9.41 -24.84
N HIS A 289 1.73 8.19 -25.29
CA HIS A 289 2.76 7.16 -25.47
C HIS A 289 3.37 7.15 -26.87
N TYR A 290 2.68 7.75 -27.85
CA TYR A 290 3.06 7.75 -29.26
C TYR A 290 2.95 9.16 -29.88
N SER A 291 3.21 10.21 -29.09
CA SER A 291 3.22 11.62 -29.54
C SER A 291 4.12 11.84 -30.76
N ASN A 292 5.23 11.11 -30.86
CA ASN A 292 6.21 11.31 -31.93
C ASN A 292 5.73 10.69 -33.25
N LEU A 293 4.87 9.67 -33.15
CA LEU A 293 4.10 9.11 -34.27
C LEU A 293 3.10 10.15 -34.80
N LEU A 294 2.56 10.99 -33.91
CA LEU A 294 1.70 12.12 -34.27
C LEU A 294 2.47 13.34 -34.82
N LEU A 295 3.73 13.56 -34.42
CA LEU A 295 4.51 14.73 -34.81
C LEU A 295 5.34 14.55 -36.10
N ASN A 296 5.28 13.39 -36.76
CA ASN A 296 6.13 13.03 -37.92
C ASN A 296 7.64 13.04 -37.63
N GLU A 297 8.04 13.08 -36.36
CA GLU A 297 9.45 13.16 -35.92
C GLU A 297 9.95 11.80 -35.42
N ILE A 298 9.71 10.73 -36.18
CA ILE A 298 10.35 9.44 -35.90
C ILE A 298 11.81 9.54 -36.36
N THR A 299 12.63 10.18 -35.54
CA THR A 299 14.05 10.44 -35.81
C THR A 299 14.97 9.48 -35.06
N LEU A 300 14.45 8.79 -34.04
CA LEU A 300 15.24 7.94 -33.14
C LEU A 300 14.94 6.44 -33.35
N PRO A 301 15.95 5.60 -33.63
CA PRO A 301 15.78 4.15 -33.80
C PRO A 301 15.10 3.44 -32.62
N SER A 302 15.35 3.90 -31.39
CA SER A 302 14.73 3.35 -30.17
C SER A 302 13.21 3.53 -30.09
N GLU A 303 12.65 4.50 -30.82
CA GLU A 303 11.20 4.71 -30.88
C GLU A 303 10.52 3.81 -31.91
N VAL A 304 11.22 3.54 -33.03
CA VAL A 304 10.79 2.54 -34.01
C VAL A 304 10.74 1.15 -33.36
N ASP A 305 11.75 0.81 -32.56
CA ASP A 305 11.78 -0.45 -31.81
C ASP A 305 10.62 -0.54 -30.79
N ARG A 306 10.31 0.55 -30.07
CA ARG A 306 9.15 0.60 -29.15
C ARG A 306 7.81 0.46 -29.86
N ILE A 307 7.66 1.04 -31.04
CA ILE A 307 6.45 0.89 -31.87
C ILE A 307 6.34 -0.55 -32.35
N ARG A 308 7.46 -1.16 -32.76
CA ARG A 308 7.53 -2.54 -33.22
C ARG A 308 7.20 -3.53 -32.09
N ASP A 309 7.73 -3.34 -30.89
CA ASP A 309 7.45 -4.17 -29.72
C ASP A 309 5.99 -4.12 -29.28
N ASN A 310 5.29 -3.01 -29.59
CA ASN A 310 3.89 -2.81 -29.28
C ASN A 310 2.96 -2.96 -30.50
N SER A 311 3.49 -3.38 -31.66
CA SER A 311 2.76 -3.43 -32.94
C SER A 311 1.42 -4.15 -32.82
N VAL A 312 1.41 -5.35 -32.22
CA VAL A 312 0.20 -6.17 -32.04
C VAL A 312 -0.93 -5.41 -31.36
N ILE A 313 -0.62 -4.64 -30.31
CA ILE A 313 -1.63 -3.88 -29.57
C ILE A 313 -2.03 -2.61 -30.32
N LEU A 314 -1.09 -1.96 -30.99
CA LEU A 314 -1.38 -0.79 -31.82
C LEU A 314 -2.27 -1.13 -33.02
N ASP A 315 -2.06 -2.30 -33.62
CA ASP A 315 -2.85 -2.85 -34.72
C ASP A 315 -4.32 -3.08 -34.36
N GLU A 316 -4.63 -3.21 -33.06
CA GLU A 316 -6.00 -3.37 -32.60
C GLU A 316 -6.56 -2.04 -32.08
N LEU A 317 -5.77 -1.28 -31.32
CA LEU A 317 -6.20 -0.01 -30.72
C LEU A 317 -6.48 1.07 -31.77
N ILE A 318 -5.57 1.28 -32.73
CA ILE A 318 -5.66 2.39 -33.67
C ILE A 318 -6.86 2.20 -34.63
N PRO A 319 -7.06 1.02 -35.26
CA PRO A 319 -8.27 0.78 -36.02
C PRO A 319 -9.52 0.87 -35.16
N PHE A 320 -9.51 0.35 -33.93
CA PHE A 320 -10.70 0.41 -33.06
C PHE A 320 -11.14 1.86 -32.79
N VAL A 321 -10.21 2.77 -32.45
CA VAL A 321 -10.51 4.19 -32.24
C VAL A 321 -10.99 4.85 -33.54
N TYR A 322 -10.40 4.49 -34.69
CA TYR A 322 -10.81 5.02 -35.99
C TYR A 322 -12.23 4.60 -36.39
N HIS A 323 -12.60 3.33 -36.22
CA HIS A 323 -13.93 2.82 -36.58
C HIS A 323 -15.04 3.45 -35.73
N ASN A 324 -14.72 3.79 -34.48
CA ASN A 324 -15.67 4.39 -33.53
C ASN A 324 -15.58 5.92 -33.45
N ARG A 325 -14.84 6.57 -34.35
CA ARG A 325 -14.64 8.04 -34.35
C ARG A 325 -15.93 8.85 -34.48
N SER A 326 -17.01 8.27 -35.00
CA SER A 326 -18.32 8.91 -35.11
C SER A 326 -18.93 9.24 -33.73
N LEU A 327 -18.47 8.58 -32.67
CA LEU A 327 -18.86 8.87 -31.29
C LEU A 327 -18.07 10.02 -30.67
N LEU A 328 -17.06 10.56 -31.38
CA LEU A 328 -16.25 11.69 -30.93
C LEU A 328 -16.73 12.98 -31.60
N GLY A 329 -16.51 14.12 -30.95
CA GLY A 329 -16.69 15.44 -31.58
C GLY A 329 -15.83 15.63 -32.84
N LEU A 330 -16.32 16.44 -33.79
CA LEU A 330 -15.72 16.70 -35.11
C LEU A 330 -14.20 16.95 -35.07
N ASP A 331 -13.73 17.76 -34.11
CA ASP A 331 -12.31 18.11 -34.00
C ASP A 331 -11.45 16.92 -33.58
N MET A 332 -11.95 16.07 -32.68
CA MET A 332 -11.21 14.89 -32.23
C MET A 332 -11.27 13.77 -33.27
N ALA A 333 -12.39 13.62 -33.98
CA ALA A 333 -12.51 12.69 -35.10
C ALA A 333 -11.47 12.99 -36.20
N ARG A 334 -11.27 14.26 -36.57
CA ARG A 334 -10.21 14.67 -37.52
C ARG A 334 -8.81 14.29 -37.04
N ARG A 335 -8.50 14.51 -35.77
CA ARG A 335 -7.19 14.13 -35.20
C ARG A 335 -6.96 12.61 -35.21
N VAL A 336 -8.02 11.82 -34.98
CA VAL A 336 -7.96 10.36 -35.10
C VAL A 336 -7.69 9.94 -36.54
N GLU A 337 -8.32 10.59 -37.53
CA GLU A 337 -8.06 10.34 -38.96
C GLU A 337 -6.61 10.64 -39.35
N GLU A 338 -6.06 11.77 -38.88
CA GLU A 338 -4.64 12.11 -39.07
C GLU A 338 -3.70 11.08 -38.44
N LEU A 339 -4.00 10.62 -37.22
CA LEU A 339 -3.23 9.57 -36.52
C LEU A 339 -3.24 8.27 -37.33
N PHE A 340 -4.41 7.84 -37.77
CA PHE A 340 -4.58 6.60 -38.54
C PHE A 340 -3.82 6.67 -39.88
N GLY A 341 -3.88 7.80 -40.58
CA GLY A 341 -3.12 8.03 -41.82
C GLY A 341 -1.61 7.89 -41.60
N LYS A 342 -1.08 8.53 -40.55
CA LYS A 342 0.34 8.46 -40.19
C LYS A 342 0.78 7.04 -39.84
N TYR A 343 0.00 6.36 -39.00
CA TYR A 343 0.25 4.96 -38.63
C TYR A 343 0.38 4.06 -39.88
N ARG A 344 -0.57 4.20 -40.81
CA ARG A 344 -0.58 3.44 -42.06
C ARG A 344 0.68 3.70 -42.89
N THR A 345 1.09 4.97 -43.05
CA THR A 345 2.30 5.30 -43.84
C THR A 345 3.59 4.72 -43.26
N ILE A 346 3.72 4.69 -41.93
CA ILE A 346 4.89 4.14 -41.24
C ILE A 346 4.94 2.63 -41.45
N PHE A 347 3.83 1.93 -41.25
CA PHE A 347 3.77 0.48 -41.39
C PHE A 347 3.86 0.00 -42.85
N GLU A 348 3.32 0.74 -43.82
CA GLU A 348 3.47 0.44 -45.25
C GLU A 348 4.91 0.62 -45.73
N SER A 349 5.70 1.48 -45.08
CA SER A 349 7.14 1.66 -45.37
C SER A 349 8.02 0.56 -44.76
N THR A 350 7.56 -0.11 -43.70
CA THR A 350 8.27 -1.21 -43.01
C THR A 350 7.74 -2.57 -43.45
N SER A 351 8.19 -3.04 -44.62
CA SER A 351 7.86 -4.35 -45.20
C SER A 351 8.04 -5.52 -44.22
N THR A 352 6.98 -5.92 -43.50
CA THR A 352 6.97 -7.16 -42.69
C THR A 352 5.83 -8.08 -43.12
N PRO A 353 6.10 -9.37 -43.44
CA PRO A 353 5.17 -10.28 -44.11
C PRO A 353 3.97 -10.74 -43.25
N ARG A 354 3.93 -10.43 -41.95
CA ARG A 354 2.79 -10.76 -41.06
C ARG A 354 1.52 -9.97 -41.42
N PHE A 355 1.67 -8.81 -42.06
CA PHE A 355 0.60 -7.84 -42.31
C PHE A 355 -0.20 -8.07 -43.60
N GLN A 356 0.24 -8.96 -44.50
CA GLN A 356 -0.55 -9.28 -45.69
C GLN A 356 -1.85 -10.03 -45.33
N HIS A 357 -1.86 -10.76 -44.21
CA HIS A 357 -3.04 -11.51 -43.78
C HIS A 357 -4.11 -10.61 -43.12
N ASP A 358 -3.70 -9.59 -42.35
CA ASP A 358 -4.63 -8.66 -41.69
C ASP A 358 -5.08 -7.51 -42.61
N ARG A 359 -4.29 -7.18 -43.65
CA ARG A 359 -4.70 -6.28 -44.74
C ARG A 359 -6.01 -6.73 -45.40
N ALA A 360 -6.20 -8.03 -45.61
CA ALA A 360 -7.43 -8.58 -46.18
C ALA A 360 -8.66 -8.43 -45.24
N LYS A 361 -8.46 -8.53 -43.92
CA LYS A 361 -9.54 -8.35 -42.93
C LYS A 361 -9.94 -6.89 -42.76
N ILE A 362 -8.96 -5.98 -42.79
CA ILE A 362 -9.20 -4.53 -42.69
C ILE A 362 -9.82 -3.98 -43.97
N GLU A 363 -9.39 -4.44 -45.15
CA GLU A 363 -10.00 -4.06 -46.43
C GLU A 363 -11.45 -4.61 -46.55
N GLN A 364 -11.73 -5.81 -46.03
CA GLN A 364 -13.11 -6.33 -45.93
C GLN A 364 -13.98 -5.52 -44.95
N ALA A 365 -13.44 -5.07 -43.82
CA ALA A 365 -14.17 -4.22 -42.87
C ALA A 365 -14.47 -2.82 -43.44
N ALA A 366 -13.55 -2.25 -44.22
CA ALA A 366 -13.74 -0.96 -44.89
C ALA A 366 -14.81 -1.01 -46.00
N GLN A 367 -14.98 -2.15 -46.67
CA GLN A 367 -16.03 -2.34 -47.68
C GLN A 367 -17.44 -2.43 -47.09
N ILE A 368 -17.59 -2.88 -45.84
CA ILE A 368 -18.89 -2.95 -45.15
C ILE A 368 -19.41 -1.56 -44.73
N VAL A 369 -18.53 -0.54 -44.68
CA VAL A 369 -18.88 0.85 -44.32
C VAL A 369 -19.20 1.71 -45.56
N THR A 370 -18.93 1.20 -46.77
CA THR A 370 -19.22 1.88 -48.04
C THR A 370 -20.45 1.35 -48.78
N MET A 371 -21.21 0.45 -48.16
CA MET A 371 -22.62 0.13 -48.48
C MET A 371 -23.49 0.55 -47.31
#